data_AF-A0A7X9IMN8-F1
#
_entry.id   AF-A0A7X9IMN8-F1
#
_cell.length_a   1.000
_cell.length_b   1.000
_cell.length_c   1.000
_cell.angle_alpha   90.00
_cell.angle_beta   90.00
_cell.angle_gamma   90.00
#
_symmetry.space_group_name_H-M   'P 1'
#
loop_
_entity.id
_entity.type
_entity.pdbx_description
1 polymer ?
#
loop_
_entity_poly.entity_id
_entity_poly.type
_entity_poly.pdbx_seq_one_letter_code
_entity_poly.pdbx_strand_id
1 'polypeptide(L)'
;MGKKVIDGTKNLVSAGMSRRDFLKSASVASIGVAVASVAASAVSAASVASMSRSGALFASGGEKIKVGLIGCGGRGTGAALDCAAASPDVVIVAMGDLFPDMLENSRKYLGEKLPPDRLQVTPAACFTGFDAYEKVLKADVDLVILAAPPFFRPAHLQAAVQAGKHVFMEKPVAVDPAGVRSVIAASGLASEKGLAVVAGTQRRHQAHYLEVMKRIHNGDIGE
;
A
#
# COMPACT_ATOMS: atom_id res chain seq x y z
N MET A 1 -67.76 -4.24 22.49
CA MET A 1 -67.05 -5.12 21.53
C MET A 1 -66.77 -4.30 20.28
N GLY A 2 -65.50 -4.20 19.84
CA GLY A 2 -65.13 -3.61 18.53
C GLY A 2 -64.59 -2.17 18.56
N LYS A 3 -63.34 -1.99 18.97
CA LYS A 3 -62.58 -0.74 18.80
C LYS A 3 -62.26 -0.50 17.32
N LYS A 4 -62.45 0.75 16.89
CA LYS A 4 -61.96 1.35 15.63
C LYS A 4 -60.44 1.14 15.54
N VAL A 5 -59.97 0.36 14.56
CA VAL A 5 -58.56 0.30 14.19
C VAL A 5 -58.31 1.42 13.19
N ILE A 6 -57.53 2.41 13.64
CA ILE A 6 -56.98 3.50 12.88
C ILE A 6 -55.63 3.01 12.34
N ASP A 7 -55.59 2.70 11.05
CA ASP A 7 -54.36 2.55 10.27
C ASP A 7 -53.92 3.94 9.76
N GLY A 8 -52.63 4.24 9.86
CA GLY A 8 -52.09 5.52 9.38
C GLY A 8 -50.98 6.15 10.21
N THR A 9 -50.00 5.39 10.71
CA THR A 9 -48.71 5.97 11.12
C THR A 9 -47.77 6.08 9.91
N LYS A 10 -47.82 7.25 9.26
CA LYS A 10 -46.65 7.80 8.55
C LYS A 10 -45.54 8.05 9.58
N ASN A 11 -44.36 7.45 9.40
CA ASN A 11 -43.12 8.21 9.20
C ASN A 11 -41.83 7.36 9.20
N LEU A 12 -40.97 7.73 8.24
CA LEU A 12 -39.52 7.85 8.34
C LEU A 12 -38.68 6.57 8.46
N VAL A 13 -38.25 6.05 7.32
CA VAL A 13 -36.92 5.41 7.18
C VAL A 13 -36.15 6.12 6.07
N SER A 14 -34.98 6.61 6.47
CA SER A 14 -33.94 7.31 5.71
C SER A 14 -33.59 6.64 4.37
N ALA A 15 -33.84 7.33 3.26
CA ALA A 15 -33.21 7.00 1.98
C ALA A 15 -31.74 7.44 2.01
N GLY A 16 -30.83 6.50 2.32
CA GLY A 16 -29.39 6.72 2.17
C GLY A 16 -29.02 6.88 0.69
N MET A 17 -28.14 7.84 0.39
CA MET A 17 -27.60 8.04 -0.97
C MET A 17 -27.01 6.72 -1.51
N SER A 18 -27.41 6.34 -2.72
CA SER A 18 -26.80 5.19 -3.37
C SER A 18 -25.40 5.56 -3.89
N ARG A 19 -24.53 4.55 -4.05
CA ARG A 19 -23.20 4.72 -4.68
C ARG A 19 -23.26 5.42 -6.05
N ARG A 20 -24.40 5.34 -6.73
CA ARG A 20 -24.65 5.95 -8.04
C ARG A 20 -24.90 7.47 -7.94
N ASP A 21 -25.44 7.94 -6.81
CA ASP A 21 -25.71 9.36 -6.54
C ASP A 21 -24.44 10.11 -6.10
N PHE A 22 -23.52 9.40 -5.43
CA PHE A 22 -22.19 9.91 -5.11
C PHE A 22 -21.35 10.19 -6.37
N LEU A 23 -21.40 9.27 -7.35
CA LEU A 23 -20.68 9.45 -8.63
C LEU A 23 -21.25 10.59 -9.49
N LYS A 24 -22.56 10.84 -9.41
CA LYS A 24 -23.18 12.00 -10.07
C LYS A 24 -22.80 13.33 -9.41
N SER A 25 -22.69 13.36 -8.08
CA SER A 25 -22.25 14.56 -7.35
C SER A 25 -20.77 14.89 -7.57
N ALA A 26 -19.92 13.88 -7.81
CA ALA A 26 -18.51 14.08 -8.16
C ALA A 26 -18.30 14.69 -9.56
N SER A 27 -19.34 14.76 -10.40
CA SER A 27 -19.24 15.20 -11.81
C SER A 27 -19.61 16.68 -12.04
N VAL A 28 -19.95 17.46 -11.00
CA VAL A 28 -20.41 18.87 -11.13
C VAL A 28 -19.43 19.90 -10.55
N ALA A 29 -18.27 19.50 -10.03
CA ALA A 29 -17.26 20.44 -9.52
C ALA A 29 -16.29 20.99 -10.59
N SER A 30 -16.76 21.20 -11.82
CA SER A 30 -15.96 21.83 -12.88
C SER A 30 -16.81 22.70 -13.82
N ILE A 31 -17.32 23.82 -13.30
CA ILE A 31 -17.60 25.07 -14.03
C ILE A 31 -17.67 26.18 -12.98
N GLY A 32 -16.80 27.18 -13.06
CA GLY A 32 -16.90 28.38 -12.23
C GLY A 32 -15.61 29.11 -11.89
N VAL A 33 -14.71 29.35 -12.86
CA VAL A 33 -13.76 30.47 -12.75
C VAL A 33 -14.58 31.74 -12.97
N ALA A 34 -15.03 32.37 -11.88
CA ALA A 34 -15.53 33.73 -11.93
C ALA A 34 -14.33 34.68 -11.93
N VAL A 35 -14.12 35.32 -13.08
CA VAL A 35 -13.16 36.41 -13.29
C VAL A 35 -13.70 37.65 -12.58
N ALA A 36 -13.01 38.17 -11.57
CA ALA A 36 -13.26 39.52 -11.06
C ALA A 36 -12.02 40.16 -10.41
N SER A 37 -11.54 41.20 -11.09
CA SER A 37 -10.82 42.39 -10.62
C SER A 37 -9.38 42.30 -10.09
N VAL A 38 -8.53 43.03 -10.82
CA VAL A 38 -7.15 43.45 -10.55
C VAL A 38 -7.07 44.37 -9.32
N ALA A 39 -6.23 44.02 -8.35
CA ALA A 39 -5.50 44.99 -7.52
C ALA A 39 -4.25 44.32 -6.93
N ALA A 40 -3.09 44.89 -7.25
CA ALA A 40 -1.78 44.35 -6.93
C ALA A 40 -1.44 44.47 -5.44
N SER A 41 -0.91 43.41 -4.85
CA SER A 41 0.17 43.48 -3.85
C SER A 41 0.87 42.13 -3.76
N ALA A 42 2.20 42.18 -3.81
CA ALA A 42 3.10 41.05 -3.93
C ALA A 42 3.01 40.11 -2.72
N VAL A 43 2.63 38.85 -2.96
CA VAL A 43 2.85 37.74 -2.04
C VAL A 43 3.48 36.60 -2.84
N SER A 44 4.79 36.44 -2.63
CA SER A 44 5.64 35.26 -2.82
C SER A 44 5.10 34.13 -3.72
N ALA A 45 5.69 34.01 -4.92
CA ALA A 45 5.51 32.91 -5.86
C ALA A 45 6.13 31.55 -5.38
N ALA A 46 6.14 31.27 -4.08
CA ALA A 46 6.78 30.10 -3.49
C ALA A 46 5.80 29.01 -3.01
N SER A 47 4.49 29.16 -3.23
CA SER A 47 3.48 28.34 -2.51
C SER A 47 2.63 27.40 -3.37
N VAL A 48 2.89 27.27 -4.68
CA VAL A 48 2.06 26.41 -5.58
C VAL A 48 2.70 25.06 -5.93
N ALA A 49 3.82 24.69 -5.31
CA ALA A 49 4.52 23.43 -5.63
C ALA A 49 4.04 22.20 -4.85
N SER A 50 3.00 22.28 -4.00
CA SER A 50 2.63 21.17 -3.09
C SER A 50 1.26 20.53 -3.34
N MET A 51 0.58 20.85 -4.43
CA MET A 51 -0.68 20.17 -4.78
C MET A 51 -0.64 19.65 -6.21
N SER A 52 0.02 18.51 -6.40
CA SER A 52 -0.28 17.49 -7.43
C SER A 52 0.71 16.34 -7.35
N ARG A 53 0.49 15.41 -6.42
CA ARG A 53 1.04 14.04 -6.48
C ARG A 53 -0.07 13.01 -6.30
N SER A 54 -1.14 13.18 -7.06
CA SER A 54 -2.21 12.19 -7.14
C SER A 54 -2.37 11.77 -8.60
N GLY A 55 -2.02 10.52 -8.88
CA GLY A 55 -2.50 9.80 -10.07
C GLY A 55 -1.55 9.76 -11.26
N ALA A 56 -0.42 9.05 -11.11
CA ALA A 56 0.14 8.16 -12.13
C ALA A 56 1.47 7.61 -11.59
N LEU A 57 1.49 6.35 -11.13
CA LEU A 57 2.73 5.62 -10.83
C LEU A 57 3.48 5.17 -12.10
N PHE A 58 3.20 5.78 -13.25
CA PHE A 58 4.04 5.64 -14.42
C PHE A 58 5.13 6.69 -14.30
N ALA A 59 6.27 6.28 -13.73
CA ALA A 59 7.48 7.07 -13.73
C ALA A 59 7.80 7.47 -15.18
N SER A 60 7.59 8.75 -15.48
CA SER A 60 8.16 9.37 -16.67
C SER A 60 9.66 9.55 -16.42
N GLY A 61 10.46 8.55 -16.81
CA GLY A 61 11.91 8.66 -16.97
C GLY A 61 12.77 8.19 -15.78
N GLY A 62 13.48 7.07 -15.98
CA GLY A 62 14.82 6.79 -15.45
C GLY A 62 15.04 6.56 -13.95
N GLU A 63 14.10 6.94 -13.07
CA GLU A 63 14.30 6.79 -11.63
C GLU A 63 14.00 5.36 -11.15
N LYS A 64 14.98 4.76 -10.46
CA LYS A 64 14.86 3.41 -9.91
C LYS A 64 14.02 3.43 -8.65
N ILE A 65 13.13 2.45 -8.48
CA ILE A 65 12.38 2.23 -7.24
C ILE A 65 13.29 1.50 -6.25
N LYS A 66 13.58 2.13 -5.11
CA LYS A 66 14.45 1.58 -4.07
C LYS A 66 13.64 0.78 -3.06
N VAL A 67 14.02 -0.47 -2.87
CA VAL A 67 13.29 -1.42 -2.02
C VAL A 67 14.13 -1.84 -0.81
N GLY A 68 13.49 -1.79 0.36
CA GLY A 68 13.99 -2.38 1.60
C GLY A 68 13.32 -3.72 1.90
N LEU A 69 14.09 -4.74 2.26
CA LEU A 69 13.56 -6.03 2.73
C LEU A 69 13.60 -6.10 4.25
N ILE A 70 12.45 -6.35 4.89
CA ILE A 70 12.34 -6.61 6.34
C ILE A 70 11.84 -8.04 6.56
N GLY A 71 12.70 -8.90 7.09
CA GLY A 71 12.51 -10.34 7.19
C GLY A 71 13.16 -11.06 6.00
N CYS A 72 14.40 -11.50 6.18
CA CYS A 72 15.28 -12.11 5.20
C CYS A 72 15.18 -13.65 5.16
N GLY A 73 14.10 -14.23 5.71
CA GLY A 73 13.84 -15.66 5.56
C GLY A 73 13.49 -16.07 4.13
N GLY A 74 13.20 -17.36 3.91
CA GLY A 74 12.93 -17.90 2.56
C GLY A 74 11.80 -17.17 1.83
N ARG A 75 10.70 -16.85 2.51
CA ARG A 75 9.59 -16.12 1.89
C ARG A 75 9.95 -14.66 1.55
N GLY A 76 10.65 -13.97 2.44
CA GLY A 76 11.09 -12.59 2.18
C GLY A 76 12.10 -12.50 1.04
N THR A 77 13.04 -13.44 0.98
CA THR A 77 14.00 -13.58 -0.12
C THR A 77 13.27 -13.81 -1.45
N GLY A 78 12.29 -14.72 -1.48
CA GLY A 78 11.46 -14.95 -2.66
C GLY A 78 10.65 -13.71 -3.07
N ALA A 79 10.04 -13.01 -2.10
CA ALA A 79 9.29 -11.78 -2.38
C ALA A 79 10.18 -10.66 -2.93
N ALA A 80 11.42 -10.53 -2.46
CA ALA A 80 12.38 -9.58 -2.99
C ALA A 80 12.77 -9.91 -4.44
N LEU A 81 12.94 -11.19 -4.79
CA LEU A 81 13.15 -11.63 -6.17
C LEU A 81 11.93 -11.35 -7.05
N ASP A 82 10.73 -11.73 -6.60
CA ASP A 82 9.48 -11.47 -7.32
C ASP A 82 9.30 -9.96 -7.59
N CYS A 83 9.63 -9.13 -6.59
CA CYS A 83 9.57 -7.67 -6.70
C CYS A 83 10.60 -7.12 -7.70
N ALA A 84 11.85 -7.58 -7.64
CA ALA A 84 12.89 -7.18 -8.59
C ALA A 84 12.59 -7.64 -10.03
N ALA A 85 11.93 -8.79 -10.19
CA ALA A 85 11.51 -9.32 -11.48
C ALA A 85 10.34 -8.55 -12.11
N ALA A 86 9.56 -7.82 -11.31
CA ALA A 86 8.39 -7.07 -11.79
C ALA A 86 8.76 -5.92 -12.74
N SER A 87 9.98 -5.35 -12.61
CA SER A 87 10.45 -4.28 -13.49
C SER A 87 11.98 -4.12 -13.44
N PRO A 88 12.65 -3.81 -14.57
CA PRO A 88 14.07 -3.45 -14.60
C PRO A 88 14.41 -2.15 -13.85
N ASP A 89 13.42 -1.47 -13.26
CA ASP A 89 13.62 -0.26 -12.44
C ASP A 89 13.58 -0.49 -10.92
N VAL A 90 13.23 -1.69 -10.43
CA VAL A 90 13.28 -2.06 -8.99
C VAL A 90 14.66 -2.50 -8.44
N VAL A 91 15.33 -1.68 -7.62
CA VAL A 91 16.61 -2.03 -6.96
C VAL A 91 16.40 -2.37 -5.47
N ILE A 92 17.06 -3.42 -4.98
CA ILE A 92 17.10 -3.72 -3.53
C ILE A 92 18.30 -3.00 -2.91
N VAL A 93 18.08 -2.14 -1.92
CA VAL A 93 19.13 -1.26 -1.37
C VAL A 93 19.36 -1.42 0.14
N ALA A 94 18.42 -1.99 0.87
CA ALA A 94 18.54 -2.21 2.31
C ALA A 94 17.89 -3.54 2.73
N MET A 95 18.46 -4.19 3.74
CA MET A 95 17.95 -5.45 4.28
C MET A 95 17.99 -5.42 5.81
N GLY A 96 16.94 -5.96 6.44
CA GLY A 96 16.81 -6.03 7.89
C GLY A 96 16.24 -7.37 8.32
N ASP A 97 16.90 -8.02 9.28
CA ASP A 97 16.39 -9.23 9.94
C ASP A 97 16.76 -9.23 11.43
N LEU A 98 16.08 -10.04 12.24
CA LEU A 98 16.51 -10.26 13.62
C LEU A 98 17.83 -11.04 13.67
N PHE A 99 18.01 -11.99 12.74
CA PHE A 99 19.10 -12.97 12.74
C PHE A 99 20.12 -12.66 11.63
N PRO A 100 21.42 -12.49 11.96
CA PRO A 100 22.46 -12.19 10.99
C PRO A 100 22.60 -13.23 9.87
N ASP A 101 22.52 -14.52 10.22
CA ASP A 101 22.64 -15.63 9.27
C ASP A 101 21.50 -15.63 8.24
N MET A 102 20.28 -15.28 8.65
CA MET A 102 19.14 -15.15 7.73
C MET A 102 19.37 -14.02 6.72
N LEU A 103 19.89 -12.88 7.18
CA LEU A 103 20.24 -11.76 6.31
C LEU A 103 21.35 -12.13 5.34
N GLU A 104 22.45 -12.71 5.82
CA GLU A 104 23.61 -13.09 5.01
C GLU A 104 23.23 -14.11 3.93
N ASN A 105 22.48 -15.15 4.30
CA ASN A 105 22.01 -16.18 3.37
C ASN A 105 21.09 -15.58 2.29
N SER A 106 20.16 -14.71 2.68
CA SER A 106 19.28 -14.01 1.74
C SER A 106 20.06 -13.16 0.76
N ARG A 107 20.97 -12.32 1.28
CA ARG A 107 21.80 -11.42 0.47
C ARG A 107 22.66 -12.19 -0.52
N LYS A 108 23.27 -13.29 -0.07
CA LYS A 108 24.06 -14.18 -0.95
C LYS A 108 23.19 -14.75 -2.06
N TYR A 109 22.03 -15.32 -1.72
CA TYR A 109 21.12 -15.91 -2.70
C TYR A 109 20.60 -14.86 -3.70
N LEU A 110 20.23 -13.67 -3.23
CA LEU A 110 19.85 -12.55 -4.10
C LEU A 110 21.00 -12.17 -5.04
N GLY A 111 22.23 -12.14 -4.56
CA GLY A 111 23.42 -11.81 -5.37
C GLY A 111 23.75 -12.85 -6.44
N GLU A 112 23.34 -14.10 -6.24
CA GLU A 112 23.45 -15.16 -7.25
C GLU A 112 22.35 -15.06 -8.33
N LYS A 113 21.24 -14.37 -8.05
CA LYS A 113 20.05 -14.33 -8.92
C LYS A 113 19.83 -12.98 -9.60
N LEU A 114 20.27 -11.91 -8.98
CA LEU A 114 20.12 -10.55 -9.47
C LEU A 114 21.47 -10.02 -9.98
N PRO A 115 21.49 -9.27 -11.09
CA PRO A 115 22.71 -8.62 -11.52
C PRO A 115 23.14 -7.53 -10.51
N PRO A 116 24.43 -7.14 -10.48
CA PRO A 116 24.97 -6.27 -9.44
C PRO A 116 24.29 -4.90 -9.30
N ASP A 117 23.75 -4.36 -10.39
CA ASP A 117 23.03 -3.09 -10.42
C ASP A 117 21.60 -3.18 -9.82
N ARG A 118 21.08 -4.40 -9.62
CA ARG A 118 19.76 -4.68 -9.03
C ARG A 118 19.82 -4.99 -7.53
N LEU A 119 21.00 -5.38 -7.02
CA LEU A 119 21.25 -5.63 -5.59
C LEU A 119 22.34 -4.68 -5.08
N GLN A 120 21.93 -3.49 -4.64
CA GLN A 120 22.83 -2.42 -4.16
C GLN A 120 22.88 -2.35 -2.63
N VAL A 121 22.69 -3.49 -1.96
CA VAL A 121 22.80 -3.58 -0.51
C VAL A 121 24.28 -3.56 -0.14
N THR A 122 24.74 -2.55 0.58
CA THR A 122 26.10 -2.50 1.14
C THR A 122 26.13 -3.15 2.53
N PRO A 123 27.30 -3.51 3.09
CA PRO A 123 27.38 -3.97 4.47
C PRO A 123 26.75 -3.00 5.49
N ALA A 124 26.84 -1.68 5.24
CA ALA A 124 26.23 -0.66 6.09
C ALA A 124 24.69 -0.59 5.95
N ALA A 125 24.13 -1.17 4.89
CA ALA A 125 22.69 -1.29 4.66
C ALA A 125 22.13 -2.68 5.03
N CYS A 126 22.94 -3.48 5.74
CA CYS A 126 22.54 -4.73 6.37
C CYS A 126 22.30 -4.48 7.86
N PHE A 127 21.06 -4.59 8.30
CA PHE A 127 20.69 -4.29 9.69
C PHE A 127 20.22 -5.56 10.41
N THR A 128 20.74 -5.78 11.61
CA THR A 128 20.37 -6.92 12.46
C THR A 128 19.84 -6.46 13.81
N GLY A 129 19.04 -7.31 14.46
CA GLY A 129 18.45 -7.04 15.78
C GLY A 129 16.98 -6.60 15.72
N PHE A 130 16.37 -6.37 16.90
CA PHE A 130 14.96 -6.00 17.00
C PHE A 130 14.63 -4.66 16.36
N ASP A 131 15.60 -3.75 16.26
CA ASP A 131 15.45 -2.43 15.64
C ASP A 131 15.82 -2.41 14.14
N ALA A 132 16.13 -3.57 13.55
CA ALA A 132 16.53 -3.68 12.14
C ALA A 132 15.49 -3.09 11.18
N TYR A 133 14.20 -3.29 11.46
CA TYR A 133 13.12 -2.75 10.64
C TYR A 133 13.13 -1.21 10.61
N GLU A 134 13.39 -0.55 11.76
CA GLU A 134 13.47 0.91 11.83
C GLU A 134 14.68 1.44 11.07
N LYS A 135 15.81 0.73 11.13
CA LYS A 135 17.02 1.07 10.38
C LYS A 135 16.79 0.97 8.88
N VAL A 136 16.09 -0.08 8.40
CA VAL A 136 15.66 -0.17 7.00
C VAL A 136 14.75 1.00 6.62
N LEU A 137 13.80 1.39 7.48
CA LEU A 137 12.89 2.51 7.21
C LEU A 137 13.59 3.88 7.16
N LYS A 138 14.70 4.04 7.89
CA LYS A 138 15.56 5.24 7.88
C LYS A 138 16.53 5.25 6.69
N ALA A 139 16.73 4.13 6.01
CA ALA A 139 17.49 4.09 4.77
C ALA A 139 16.74 4.78 3.62
N ASP A 140 17.46 5.04 2.54
CA ASP A 140 16.93 5.64 1.31
C ASP A 140 16.13 4.60 0.49
N VAL A 141 14.94 4.25 0.99
CA VAL A 141 13.98 3.32 0.38
C VAL A 141 12.67 4.02 0.07
N ASP A 142 12.03 3.65 -1.04
CA ASP A 142 10.69 4.12 -1.43
C ASP A 142 9.61 3.14 -0.98
N LEU A 143 9.92 1.84 -1.08
CA LEU A 143 9.04 0.72 -0.77
C LEU A 143 9.71 -0.25 0.19
N VAL A 144 8.95 -0.81 1.12
CA VAL A 144 9.40 -1.91 1.98
C VAL A 144 8.57 -3.18 1.81
N ILE A 145 9.27 -4.30 1.87
CA ILE A 145 8.69 -5.65 1.92
C ILE A 145 8.69 -6.12 3.38
N LEU A 146 7.50 -6.35 3.94
CA LEU A 146 7.32 -6.85 5.31
C LEU A 146 7.06 -8.35 5.33
N ALA A 147 8.14 -9.13 5.43
CA ALA A 147 8.14 -10.59 5.42
C ALA A 147 8.55 -11.24 6.77
N ALA A 148 8.73 -10.44 7.83
CA ALA A 148 8.90 -10.93 9.20
C ALA A 148 7.68 -11.74 9.71
N PRO A 149 7.78 -12.49 10.83
CA PRO A 149 6.66 -13.20 11.42
C PRO A 149 5.43 -12.31 11.65
N PRO A 150 4.19 -12.84 11.51
CA PRO A 150 2.98 -12.03 11.48
C PRO A 150 2.65 -11.26 12.76
N PHE A 151 3.22 -11.68 13.89
CA PHE A 151 3.10 -10.96 15.15
C PHE A 151 3.64 -9.52 15.05
N PHE A 152 4.75 -9.30 14.33
CA PHE A 152 5.39 -7.98 14.23
C PHE A 152 4.77 -7.07 13.16
N ARG A 153 3.95 -7.63 12.26
CA ARG A 153 3.47 -6.94 11.06
C ARG A 153 2.64 -5.68 11.34
N PRO A 154 1.72 -5.64 12.33
CA PRO A 154 0.99 -4.41 12.64
C PRO A 154 1.92 -3.25 13.01
N ALA A 155 2.91 -3.50 13.87
CA ALA A 155 3.88 -2.48 14.30
C ALA A 155 4.78 -2.03 13.14
N HIS A 156 5.30 -2.99 12.36
CA HIS A 156 6.15 -2.66 11.22
C HIS A 156 5.39 -1.89 10.13
N LEU A 157 4.12 -2.22 9.87
CA LEU A 157 3.26 -1.48 8.94
C LEU A 157 3.03 -0.05 9.42
N GLN A 158 2.65 0.11 10.68
CA GLN A 158 2.43 1.42 11.27
C GLN A 158 3.68 2.30 11.16
N ALA A 159 4.85 1.76 11.51
CA ALA A 159 6.13 2.47 11.40
C ALA A 159 6.46 2.83 9.94
N ALA A 160 6.23 1.91 8.99
CA ALA A 160 6.48 2.17 7.57
C ALA A 160 5.60 3.29 7.01
N VAL A 161 4.30 3.27 7.34
CA VAL A 161 3.36 4.33 6.95
C VAL A 161 3.70 5.66 7.61
N GLN A 162 4.10 5.65 8.89
CA GLN A 162 4.57 6.84 9.57
C GLN A 162 5.82 7.43 8.90
N ALA A 163 6.76 6.58 8.48
CA ALA A 163 7.97 6.94 7.74
C ALA A 163 7.72 7.30 6.26
N GLY A 164 6.47 7.29 5.78
CA GLY A 164 6.13 7.70 4.42
C GLY A 164 6.50 6.69 3.34
N LYS A 165 6.59 5.40 3.68
CA LYS A 165 7.03 4.35 2.75
C LYS A 165 5.85 3.61 2.13
N HIS A 166 5.97 3.24 0.85
CA HIS A 166 5.08 2.25 0.25
C HIS A 166 5.32 0.88 0.86
N VAL A 167 4.28 0.05 0.96
CA VAL A 167 4.38 -1.24 1.66
C VAL A 167 3.81 -2.37 0.82
N PHE A 168 4.63 -3.40 0.61
CA PHE A 168 4.15 -4.75 0.38
C PHE A 168 4.33 -5.54 1.69
N MET A 169 3.31 -6.30 2.12
CA MET A 169 3.42 -7.14 3.32
C MET A 169 2.92 -8.56 3.04
N GLU A 170 3.63 -9.54 3.57
CA GLU A 170 3.15 -10.93 3.50
C GLU A 170 1.87 -11.15 4.32
N LYS A 171 1.13 -12.19 3.95
CA LYS A 171 -0.02 -12.67 4.74
C LYS A 171 0.42 -13.64 5.85
N PRO A 172 -0.33 -13.78 6.95
CA PRO A 172 -1.48 -12.96 7.37
C PRO A 172 -1.07 -11.58 7.88
N VAL A 173 -1.95 -10.59 7.83
CA VAL A 173 -1.63 -9.20 8.19
C VAL A 173 -1.42 -8.97 9.71
N ALA A 174 -1.99 -9.83 10.55
CA ALA A 174 -1.89 -9.82 12.01
C ALA A 174 -2.23 -11.22 12.55
N VAL A 175 -2.05 -11.44 13.86
CA VAL A 175 -2.37 -12.71 14.55
C VAL A 175 -3.55 -12.64 15.51
N ASP A 176 -4.08 -11.44 15.76
CA ASP A 176 -5.18 -11.21 16.70
C ASP A 176 -6.07 -10.03 16.26
N PRO A 177 -7.29 -9.89 16.81
CA PRO A 177 -8.21 -8.81 16.42
C PRO A 177 -7.70 -7.39 16.70
N ALA A 178 -6.88 -7.18 17.73
CA ALA A 178 -6.32 -5.86 18.02
C ALA A 178 -5.26 -5.49 16.97
N GLY A 179 -4.41 -6.44 16.58
CA GLY A 179 -3.48 -6.30 15.47
C GLY A 179 -4.19 -6.00 14.14
N VAL A 180 -5.30 -6.68 13.84
CA VAL A 180 -6.10 -6.39 12.64
C VAL A 180 -6.65 -4.95 12.66
N ARG A 181 -7.20 -4.49 13.80
CA ARG A 181 -7.68 -3.10 13.93
C ARG A 181 -6.56 -2.08 13.74
N SER A 182 -5.36 -2.37 14.26
CA SER A 182 -4.18 -1.54 14.04
C SER A 182 -3.79 -1.48 12.55
N VAL A 183 -3.81 -2.61 11.85
CA VAL A 183 -3.56 -2.64 10.39
C VAL A 183 -4.59 -1.82 9.61
N ILE A 184 -5.87 -1.89 9.97
CA ILE A 184 -6.93 -1.08 9.35
C ILE A 184 -6.66 0.41 9.57
N ALA A 185 -6.33 0.81 10.80
CA ALA A 185 -6.02 2.20 11.11
C ALA A 185 -4.77 2.71 10.37
N ALA A 186 -3.69 1.92 10.34
CA ALA A 186 -2.48 2.24 9.59
C ALA A 186 -2.74 2.34 8.08
N SER A 187 -3.62 1.50 7.53
CA SER A 187 -4.02 1.56 6.11
C SER A 187 -4.86 2.81 5.80
N GLY A 188 -5.68 3.27 6.75
CA GLY A 188 -6.38 4.57 6.67
C GLY A 188 -5.38 5.73 6.56
N LEU A 189 -4.41 5.78 7.47
CA LEU A 189 -3.34 6.78 7.44
C LEU A 189 -2.51 6.70 6.14
N ALA A 190 -2.25 5.49 5.63
CA ALA A 190 -1.55 5.32 4.36
C ALA A 190 -2.32 5.96 3.21
N SER A 191 -3.65 5.80 3.19
CA SER A 191 -4.53 6.40 2.19
C SER A 191 -4.51 7.93 2.25
N GLU A 192 -4.56 8.51 3.46
CA GLU A 192 -4.45 9.95 3.67
C GLU A 192 -3.10 10.52 3.17
N LYS A 193 -2.02 9.74 3.31
CA LYS A 193 -0.68 10.11 2.84
C LYS A 193 -0.43 9.80 1.35
N GLY A 194 -1.39 9.19 0.65
CA GLY A 194 -1.20 8.75 -0.74
C GLY A 194 -0.21 7.58 -0.90
N LEU A 195 -0.02 6.77 0.15
CA LEU A 195 0.87 5.61 0.14
C LEU A 195 0.12 4.35 -0.31
N ALA A 196 0.79 3.56 -1.14
CA ALA A 196 0.30 2.25 -1.56
C ALA A 196 0.64 1.18 -0.51
N VAL A 197 -0.38 0.44 -0.09
CA VAL A 197 -0.25 -0.70 0.84
C VAL A 197 -0.91 -1.92 0.22
N VAL A 198 -0.15 -3.00 0.05
CA VAL A 198 -0.63 -4.25 -0.54
C VAL A 198 -0.25 -5.43 0.36
N ALA A 199 -1.26 -6.24 0.72
CA ALA A 199 -1.02 -7.54 1.32
C ALA A 199 -0.78 -8.60 0.23
N GLY A 200 0.09 -9.57 0.50
CA GLY A 200 0.51 -10.65 -0.41
C GLY A 200 -0.58 -11.68 -0.72
N THR A 201 -1.77 -11.25 -1.12
CA THR A 201 -2.87 -12.10 -1.59
C THR A 201 -2.67 -12.47 -3.06
N GLN A 202 -1.55 -13.11 -3.37
CA GLN A 202 -1.06 -13.39 -4.73
C GLN A 202 -2.08 -14.09 -5.63
N ARG A 203 -2.91 -14.98 -5.07
CA ARG A 203 -3.95 -15.70 -5.86
C ARG A 203 -4.96 -14.76 -6.52
N ARG A 204 -5.18 -13.57 -5.95
CA ARG A 204 -6.06 -12.54 -6.54
C ARG A 204 -5.48 -11.89 -7.79
N HIS A 205 -4.24 -12.20 -8.16
CA HIS A 205 -3.53 -11.66 -9.31
C HIS A 205 -3.12 -12.74 -10.32
N GLN A 206 -3.43 -14.01 -10.05
CA GLN A 206 -3.07 -15.13 -10.93
C GLN A 206 -4.14 -15.31 -12.01
N ALA A 207 -3.71 -15.34 -13.28
CA ALA A 207 -4.61 -15.37 -14.44
C ALA A 207 -5.63 -16.51 -14.39
N HIS A 208 -5.22 -17.72 -13.97
CA HIS A 208 -6.13 -18.87 -13.89
C HIS A 208 -7.19 -18.71 -12.77
N TYR A 209 -6.84 -18.14 -11.62
CA TYR A 209 -7.83 -17.83 -10.58
C TYR A 209 -8.78 -16.72 -11.02
N LEU A 210 -8.26 -15.68 -11.69
CA LEU A 210 -9.08 -14.60 -12.23
C LEU A 210 -10.08 -15.10 -13.27
N GLU A 211 -9.65 -16.00 -14.16
CA GLU A 211 -10.51 -16.64 -15.15
C GLU A 211 -11.58 -17.51 -14.48
N VAL A 212 -11.23 -18.30 -13.47
CA VAL A 212 -12.21 -19.09 -12.71
C VAL A 212 -13.25 -18.17 -12.06
N MET A 213 -12.82 -17.08 -11.41
CA MET A 213 -13.75 -16.12 -10.81
C MET A 213 -14.67 -15.47 -11.84
N LYS A 214 -14.15 -15.17 -13.05
CA LYS A 214 -14.95 -14.66 -14.15
C LYS A 214 -16.04 -15.65 -14.55
N ARG A 215 -15.72 -16.94 -14.71
CA ARG A 215 -16.68 -17.99 -15.06
C ARG A 215 -17.76 -18.19 -13.99
N ILE A 216 -17.37 -18.13 -12.71
CA ILE A 216 -18.32 -18.16 -11.58
C ILE A 216 -19.31 -17.00 -11.71
N HIS A 217 -18.83 -15.77 -11.88
CA HIS A 217 -19.69 -14.59 -11.98
C HIS A 217 -20.55 -14.55 -13.25
N ASN A 218 -20.15 -15.26 -14.31
CA ASN A 218 -20.93 -15.39 -15.54
C ASN A 218 -22.05 -16.45 -15.45
N GLY A 219 -22.08 -17.26 -14.39
CA GLY A 219 -23.03 -18.38 -14.27
C GLY A 219 -22.63 -19.60 -15.10
N ASP A 220 -21.38 -19.69 -15.59
CA ASP A 220 -20.92 -20.77 -16.47
C ASP A 220 -20.90 -22.15 -15.76
N ILE A 221 -21.01 -22.17 -14.43
CA ILE A 221 -20.99 -23.38 -13.60
C ILE A 221 -22.26 -23.58 -12.77
N GLY A 222 -23.34 -22.86 -13.07
CA GLY A 222 -24.61 -22.90 -12.32
C GLY A 222 -24.72 -21.83 -11.23
N GLU A 223 -25.78 -21.93 -10.43
CA GLU A 223 -26.02 -21.10 -9.23
C GLU A 223 -25.26 -21.60 -7.99
#